data_AF-A0A9D1LYY4-F1
#
_entry.id   AF-A0A9D1LYY4-F1
#
_cell.length_a   1.000
_cell.length_b   1.000
_cell.length_c   1.000
_cell.angle_alpha   90.00
_cell.angle_beta   90.00
_cell.angle_gamma   90.00
#
_symmetry.space_group_name_H-M   'P 1'
#
loop_
_entity.id
_entity.type
_entity.pdbx_description
1 polymer ?
#
loop_
_entity_poly.entity_id
_entity_poly.type
_entity_poly.pdbx_seq_one_letter_code
_entity_poly.pdbx_strand_id
1 'polypeptide(L)'
;MGKYVDTCRLLLKAIDAYIEKADKDIKDILEAEGYAEPEKTVEYIKKIEDDVAAALTDETKYILEQTEKALSLENFADNDWSNIKQDDPITWKLKDIFDKHFNSFILSFTDSYIKNTDKGLNVVQVSNVTTNWVKDWSSKLADIMRLNSHDEIENILINNLKKGSGIPEFIRDIQDSGIRDEHYKARRVAVTEVLCAHSVAQQEAFMQSPAVKEKKWRHTGSYRNEPRKNHEAMNGQIVPVSEPFKLIGKNGSTYYPMYPRDIILPAEERINCHCISQPVVDKKILGMSLEERQTLQQKAIENMNVDFENALDNKNKTRAGINENTIRCDWLKNSCTIEQRKKYFKSDARWALFESGVIKNDADLERLYKISTAGNRQRKVFKTLSELEKDGIITIENSRLPHAVTHSTVGEYTGISKNYPNGRLKCGGHSQQCIDELDKKNISYVIDKTCNNGVRLGHIPDHKDGNKRKPCSQSWFPKSWDADEVLKAGTYVINTSSDSGLFRFGIYNGVRVGVVYDINTGGVKTIFPDNVYQP
;
A
#
# COMPACT_ATOMS: atom_id res chain seq x y z
N MET A 1 -4.82 59.68 -3.12
CA MET A 1 -4.26 58.38 -2.69
C MET A 1 -4.66 57.99 -1.26
N GLY A 2 -4.49 58.83 -0.23
CA GLY A 2 -4.82 58.48 1.17
C GLY A 2 -6.27 57.99 1.43
N LYS A 3 -7.29 58.68 0.89
CA LYS A 3 -8.71 58.27 1.04
C LYS A 3 -9.05 56.90 0.41
N TYR A 4 -8.37 56.50 -0.66
CA TYR A 4 -8.60 55.20 -1.31
C TYR A 4 -7.96 54.05 -0.52
N VAL A 5 -6.77 54.28 0.06
CA VAL A 5 -6.09 53.31 0.93
C VAL A 5 -6.90 53.06 2.21
N ASP A 6 -7.47 54.10 2.82
CA ASP A 6 -8.33 53.96 4.00
C ASP A 6 -9.66 53.24 3.69
N THR A 7 -10.22 53.45 2.49
CA THR A 7 -11.45 52.76 2.06
C THR A 7 -11.19 51.27 1.80
N CYS A 8 -10.08 50.91 1.15
CA CYS A 8 -9.69 49.50 0.98
C CYS A 8 -9.43 48.81 2.32
N ARG A 9 -8.81 49.50 3.29
CA ARG A 9 -8.58 48.96 4.64
C ARG A 9 -9.87 48.70 5.40
N LEU A 10 -10.87 49.58 5.26
CA LEU A 10 -12.19 49.39 5.87
C LEU A 10 -12.97 48.25 5.21
N LEU A 11 -12.86 48.10 3.89
CA LEU A 11 -13.46 46.99 3.15
C LEU A 11 -12.85 45.64 3.55
N LEU A 12 -11.52 45.55 3.64
CA LEU A 12 -10.83 44.35 4.12
C LEU A 12 -11.29 43.96 5.52
N LYS A 13 -11.37 44.92 6.46
CA LYS A 13 -11.90 44.66 7.80
C LYS A 13 -13.35 44.16 7.80
N ALA A 14 -14.20 44.67 6.91
CA ALA A 14 -15.59 44.22 6.81
C ALA A 14 -15.71 42.81 6.22
N ILE A 15 -14.86 42.47 5.24
CA ILE A 15 -14.74 41.12 4.68
C ILE A 15 -14.24 40.15 5.76
N ASP A 16 -13.17 40.50 6.48
CA ASP A 16 -12.62 39.69 7.56
C ASP A 16 -13.68 39.40 8.63
N ALA A 17 -14.44 40.41 9.05
CA ALA A 17 -15.53 40.26 10.01
C ALA A 17 -16.68 39.37 9.48
N TYR A 18 -16.96 39.41 8.18
CA TYR A 18 -17.96 38.54 7.55
C TYR A 18 -17.50 37.07 7.49
N ILE A 19 -16.23 36.83 7.13
CA ILE A 19 -15.61 35.50 7.15
C ILE A 19 -15.61 34.94 8.57
N GLU A 20 -15.16 35.72 9.55
CA GLU A 20 -15.16 35.33 10.96
C GLU A 20 -16.57 34.98 11.46
N LYS A 21 -17.58 35.75 11.05
CA LYS A 21 -18.97 35.44 11.35
C LYS A 21 -19.42 34.13 10.70
N ALA A 22 -19.11 33.90 9.43
CA ALA A 22 -19.48 32.68 8.73
C ALA A 22 -18.81 31.43 9.35
N ASP A 23 -17.55 31.55 9.77
CA ASP A 23 -16.81 30.51 10.49
C ASP A 23 -17.43 30.23 11.86
N LYS A 24 -17.80 31.28 12.60
CA LYS A 24 -18.53 31.15 13.87
C LYS A 24 -19.88 30.46 13.68
N ASP A 25 -20.64 30.87 12.67
CA ASP A 25 -21.94 30.26 12.38
C ASP A 25 -21.79 28.75 12.07
N ILE A 26 -20.74 28.35 11.35
CA ILE A 26 -20.42 26.94 11.10
C ILE A 26 -20.05 26.22 12.40
N LYS A 27 -19.20 26.82 13.25
CA LYS A 27 -18.86 26.24 14.55
C LYS A 27 -20.12 25.93 15.39
N ASP A 28 -21.01 26.91 15.51
CA ASP A 28 -22.24 26.80 16.30
C ASP A 28 -23.17 25.71 15.72
N ILE A 29 -23.25 25.60 14.38
CA ILE A 29 -24.00 24.53 13.69
C ILE A 29 -23.39 23.17 14.02
N LEU A 30 -22.08 22.99 13.86
CA LEU A 30 -21.40 21.72 14.10
C LEU A 30 -21.56 21.25 15.56
N GLU A 31 -21.51 22.18 16.51
CA GLU A 31 -21.75 21.91 17.93
C GLU A 31 -23.19 21.43 18.17
N ALA A 32 -24.18 22.12 17.61
CA ALA A 32 -25.60 21.74 17.74
C ALA A 32 -25.90 20.37 17.09
N GLU A 33 -25.24 20.07 15.97
CA GLU A 33 -25.37 18.80 15.26
C GLU A 33 -24.69 17.64 16.01
N GLY A 34 -23.70 17.94 16.85
CA GLY A 34 -22.98 16.98 17.70
C GLY A 34 -21.71 16.42 17.07
N TYR A 35 -21.03 17.21 16.22
CA TYR A 35 -19.68 16.88 15.75
C TYR A 35 -18.65 17.05 16.88
N ALA A 36 -17.60 16.23 16.85
CA ALA A 36 -16.47 16.40 17.77
C ALA A 36 -15.63 17.62 17.36
N GLU A 37 -15.04 18.31 18.34
CA GLU A 37 -14.12 19.44 18.13
C GLU A 37 -14.60 20.48 17.08
N PRO A 38 -15.75 21.15 17.23
CA PRO A 38 -16.28 22.11 16.24
C PRO A 38 -15.28 23.21 15.86
N GLU A 39 -14.55 23.76 16.83
CA GLU A 39 -13.54 24.80 16.59
C GLU A 39 -12.37 24.30 15.76
N LYS A 40 -11.78 23.16 16.14
CA LYS A 40 -10.72 22.51 15.37
C LYS A 40 -11.20 22.09 13.98
N THR A 41 -12.47 21.72 13.84
CA THR A 41 -13.07 21.40 12.53
C THR A 41 -13.03 22.61 11.60
N VAL A 42 -13.45 23.79 12.08
CA VAL A 42 -13.40 25.02 11.30
C VAL A 42 -11.96 25.39 10.92
N GLU A 43 -10.98 25.18 11.82
CA GLU A 43 -9.57 25.38 11.47
C GLU A 43 -9.10 24.49 10.32
N TYR A 44 -9.51 23.21 10.29
CA TYR A 44 -9.17 22.31 9.18
C TYR A 44 -9.88 22.69 7.88
N ILE A 45 -11.14 23.14 7.95
CA ILE A 45 -11.85 23.65 6.77
C ILE A 45 -11.05 24.83 6.18
N LYS A 46 -10.65 25.79 7.01
CA LYS A 46 -9.87 26.94 6.58
C LYS A 46 -8.52 26.55 5.98
N LYS A 47 -7.77 25.65 6.62
CA LYS A 47 -6.48 25.17 6.11
C LYS A 47 -6.60 24.50 4.74
N ILE A 48 -7.59 23.64 4.56
CA ILE A 48 -7.84 22.97 3.27
C ILE A 48 -8.29 23.99 2.23
N GLU A 49 -9.19 24.90 2.60
CA GLU A 49 -9.64 25.99 1.73
C GLU A 49 -8.48 26.84 1.23
N ASP A 50 -7.60 27.30 2.11
CA ASP A 50 -6.45 28.15 1.77
C ASP A 50 -5.49 27.40 0.82
N ASP A 51 -5.13 26.15 1.14
CA ASP A 51 -4.20 25.36 0.34
C ASP A 51 -4.80 24.98 -1.03
N VAL A 52 -6.09 24.64 -1.09
CA VAL A 52 -6.79 24.32 -2.34
C VAL A 52 -6.96 25.57 -3.20
N ALA A 53 -7.32 26.71 -2.61
CA ALA A 53 -7.44 27.97 -3.33
C ALA A 53 -6.10 28.34 -3.97
N ALA A 54 -5.00 28.24 -3.22
CA ALA A 54 -3.66 28.47 -3.75
C ALA A 54 -3.31 27.55 -4.92
N ALA A 55 -3.65 26.25 -4.82
CA ALA A 55 -3.41 25.31 -5.91
C ALA A 55 -4.21 25.65 -7.17
N LEU A 56 -5.48 26.03 -7.02
CA LEU A 56 -6.34 26.45 -8.14
C LEU A 56 -5.87 27.78 -8.76
N THR A 57 -5.39 28.72 -7.94
CA THR A 57 -4.80 29.98 -8.44
C THR A 57 -3.53 29.71 -9.25
N ASP A 58 -2.69 28.78 -8.80
CA ASP A 58 -1.49 28.37 -9.55
C ASP A 58 -1.84 27.72 -10.89
N GLU A 59 -2.83 26.82 -10.93
CA GLU A 59 -3.34 26.21 -12.17
C GLU A 59 -3.84 27.29 -13.14
N THR A 60 -4.60 28.26 -12.62
CA THR A 60 -5.10 29.41 -13.40
C THR A 60 -3.96 30.16 -14.07
N LYS A 61 -2.96 30.54 -13.28
CA LYS A 61 -1.79 31.26 -13.76
C LYS A 61 -1.07 30.45 -14.85
N TYR A 62 -0.85 29.16 -14.62
CA TYR A 62 -0.24 28.29 -15.61
C TYR A 62 -1.01 28.28 -16.93
N ILE A 63 -2.33 28.10 -16.90
CA ILE A 63 -3.15 28.04 -18.11
C ILE A 63 -3.16 29.38 -18.86
N LEU A 64 -3.24 30.51 -18.14
CA LEU A 64 -3.16 31.83 -18.76
C LEU A 64 -1.80 32.06 -19.44
N GLU A 65 -0.70 31.72 -18.77
CA GLU A 65 0.66 31.84 -19.33
C GLU A 65 0.86 30.96 -20.57
N GLN A 66 0.19 29.80 -20.68
CA GLN A 66 0.24 28.98 -21.89
C GLN A 66 -0.66 29.57 -23.00
N THR A 67 -1.83 30.06 -22.64
CA THR A 67 -2.79 30.68 -23.57
C THR A 67 -2.18 31.91 -24.26
N GLU A 68 -1.43 32.74 -23.52
CA GLU A 68 -0.74 33.92 -24.06
C GLU A 68 0.32 33.61 -25.12
N LYS A 69 0.86 32.38 -25.13
CA LYS A 69 1.87 31.93 -26.10
C LYS A 69 1.26 31.40 -27.40
N ALA A 70 -0.04 31.13 -27.41
CA ALA A 70 -0.71 30.55 -28.56
C ALA A 70 -0.76 31.53 -29.74
N LEU A 71 -0.60 31.01 -30.96
CA LEU A 71 -0.62 31.82 -32.18
C LEU A 71 -2.01 32.37 -32.48
N SER A 72 -3.04 31.54 -32.30
CA SER A 72 -4.45 31.88 -32.45
C SER A 72 -5.30 30.98 -31.55
N LEU A 73 -6.57 31.32 -31.38
CA LEU A 73 -7.49 30.54 -30.55
C LEU A 73 -7.77 29.15 -31.17
N GLU A 74 -7.83 29.07 -32.50
CA GLU A 74 -7.97 27.81 -33.24
C GLU A 74 -6.72 26.94 -33.04
N ASN A 75 -5.52 27.53 -33.14
CA ASN A 75 -4.28 26.81 -32.91
C ASN A 75 -4.18 26.28 -31.45
N PHE A 76 -4.60 27.09 -30.48
CA PHE A 76 -4.70 26.68 -29.08
C PHE A 76 -5.62 25.47 -28.90
N ALA A 77 -6.80 25.51 -29.52
CA ALA A 77 -7.79 24.44 -29.43
C ALA A 77 -7.31 23.14 -30.08
N ASP A 78 -6.73 23.23 -31.27
CA ASP A 78 -6.36 22.07 -32.07
C ASP A 78 -5.06 21.40 -31.59
N ASN A 79 -4.13 22.17 -30.98
CA ASN A 79 -2.76 21.70 -30.75
C ASN A 79 -2.29 21.86 -29.29
N ASP A 80 -2.60 22.98 -28.64
CA ASP A 80 -1.99 23.30 -27.34
C ASP A 80 -2.79 22.73 -26.17
N TRP A 81 -4.12 22.79 -26.23
CA TRP A 81 -5.01 22.45 -25.11
C TRP A 81 -4.82 21.01 -24.61
N SER A 82 -4.63 20.05 -25.52
CA SER A 82 -4.38 18.65 -25.13
C SER A 82 -3.07 18.49 -24.34
N ASN A 83 -2.02 19.22 -24.71
CA ASN A 83 -0.73 19.13 -24.02
C ASN A 83 -0.79 19.83 -22.66
N ILE A 84 -1.44 20.99 -22.59
CA ILE A 84 -1.67 21.73 -21.34
C ILE A 84 -2.42 20.85 -20.33
N LYS A 85 -3.46 20.13 -20.75
CA LYS A 85 -4.20 19.20 -19.88
C LYS A 85 -3.33 18.05 -19.34
N GLN A 86 -2.38 17.57 -20.14
CA GLN A 86 -1.48 16.48 -19.74
C GLN A 86 -0.37 16.96 -18.79
N ASP A 87 0.17 18.14 -19.02
CA ASP A 87 1.28 18.73 -18.26
C ASP A 87 0.83 19.47 -16.99
N ASP A 88 -0.49 19.64 -16.81
CA ASP A 88 -1.06 20.35 -15.68
C ASP A 88 -0.70 19.70 -14.32
N PRO A 89 0.04 20.42 -13.44
CA PRO A 89 0.45 19.90 -12.15
C PRO A 89 -0.68 19.80 -11.10
N ILE A 90 -1.89 20.29 -11.38
CA ILE A 90 -2.93 20.46 -10.37
C ILE A 90 -3.31 19.16 -9.65
N THR A 91 -3.35 18.02 -10.34
CA THR A 91 -3.74 16.73 -9.75
C THR A 91 -2.80 16.32 -8.63
N TRP A 92 -1.48 16.45 -8.83
CA TRP A 92 -0.54 16.03 -7.78
C TRP A 92 -0.55 17.01 -6.60
N LYS A 93 -0.72 18.32 -6.86
CA LYS A 93 -0.85 19.33 -5.81
C LYS A 93 -2.06 19.06 -4.93
N LEU A 94 -3.24 18.92 -5.55
CA LEU A 94 -4.48 18.64 -4.82
C LEU A 94 -4.42 17.31 -4.07
N LYS A 95 -3.87 16.26 -4.69
CA LYS A 95 -3.70 14.97 -4.03
C LYS A 95 -2.84 15.08 -2.76
N ASP A 96 -1.72 15.79 -2.82
CA ASP A 96 -0.83 16.00 -1.66
C ASP A 96 -1.53 16.78 -0.54
N ILE A 97 -2.23 17.86 -0.92
CA ILE A 97 -3.03 18.67 0.01
C ILE A 97 -4.06 17.80 0.75
N PHE A 98 -4.89 17.05 0.01
CA PHE A 98 -5.92 16.21 0.61
C PHE A 98 -5.33 15.05 1.43
N ASP A 99 -4.28 14.38 0.94
CA ASP A 99 -3.66 13.27 1.66
C ASP A 99 -3.08 13.75 3.01
N LYS A 100 -2.34 14.86 3.00
CA LYS A 100 -1.76 15.48 4.21
C LYS A 100 -2.84 15.86 5.22
N HIS A 101 -3.88 16.58 4.78
CA HIS A 101 -4.91 17.08 5.68
C HIS A 101 -5.82 15.97 6.18
N PHE A 102 -6.24 15.03 5.33
CA PHE A 102 -7.07 13.90 5.76
C PHE A 102 -6.34 12.95 6.70
N ASN A 103 -5.06 12.63 6.45
CA ASN A 103 -4.28 11.81 7.39
C ASN A 103 -4.21 12.46 8.78
N SER A 104 -3.90 13.77 8.83
CA SER A 104 -3.81 14.51 10.09
C SER A 104 -5.17 14.62 10.79
N PHE A 105 -6.21 14.94 10.02
CA PHE A 105 -7.58 15.09 10.51
C PHE A 105 -8.11 13.76 11.06
N ILE A 106 -8.11 12.70 10.25
CA ILE A 106 -8.75 11.43 10.62
C ILE A 106 -8.09 10.83 11.85
N LEU A 107 -6.75 10.86 11.96
CA LEU A 107 -6.07 10.38 13.16
C LEU A 107 -6.52 11.14 14.42
N SER A 108 -6.47 12.48 14.37
CA SER A 108 -6.84 13.31 15.52
C SER A 108 -8.32 13.17 15.91
N PHE A 109 -9.23 13.11 14.93
CA PHE A 109 -10.66 13.08 15.20
C PHE A 109 -11.16 11.69 15.57
N THR A 110 -10.50 10.62 15.09
CA THR A 110 -10.75 9.25 15.56
C THR A 110 -10.51 9.19 17.08
N ASP A 111 -9.43 9.80 17.57
CA ASP A 111 -9.13 9.88 19.01
C ASP A 111 -10.23 10.62 19.78
N SER A 112 -10.66 11.80 19.30
CA SER A 112 -11.77 12.55 19.91
C SER A 112 -13.07 11.73 19.94
N TYR A 113 -13.41 11.01 18.86
CA TYR A 113 -14.61 10.18 18.81
C TYR A 113 -14.53 8.93 19.70
N ILE A 114 -13.36 8.30 19.85
CA ILE A 114 -13.18 7.22 20.82
C ILE A 114 -13.37 7.77 22.24
N LYS A 115 -12.77 8.90 22.58
CA LYS A 115 -12.87 9.51 23.92
C LYS A 115 -14.29 9.90 24.31
N ASN A 116 -15.16 10.17 23.34
CA ASN A 116 -16.59 10.40 23.59
C ASN A 116 -17.33 9.14 24.09
N THR A 117 -16.86 7.94 23.76
CA THR A 117 -17.45 6.68 24.22
C THR A 117 -16.66 6.04 25.36
N ASP A 118 -15.33 6.19 25.34
CA ASP A 118 -14.41 5.61 26.31
C ASP A 118 -13.22 6.54 26.54
N LYS A 119 -13.28 7.34 27.62
CA LYS A 119 -12.25 8.34 27.97
C LYS A 119 -10.87 7.74 28.28
N GLY A 120 -10.81 6.44 28.57
CA GLY A 120 -9.54 5.77 28.92
C GLY A 120 -8.74 5.33 27.70
N LEU A 121 -9.39 5.14 26.55
CA LEU A 121 -8.74 4.72 25.32
C LEU A 121 -8.15 5.91 24.57
N ASN A 122 -7.04 5.65 23.88
CA ASN A 122 -6.39 6.60 22.98
C ASN A 122 -6.15 5.93 21.62
N VAL A 123 -6.13 6.72 20.56
CA VAL A 123 -5.80 6.24 19.21
C VAL A 123 -4.33 6.53 18.92
N VAL A 124 -3.56 5.47 18.73
CA VAL A 124 -2.15 5.56 18.32
C VAL A 124 -2.00 5.45 16.81
N GLN A 125 -2.90 4.70 16.16
CA GLN A 125 -2.90 4.47 14.72
C GLN A 125 -4.32 4.24 14.21
N VAL A 126 -4.53 4.47 12.92
CA VAL A 126 -5.74 4.07 12.18
C VAL A 126 -5.47 2.78 11.41
N SER A 127 -6.52 2.08 11.02
CA SER A 127 -6.44 0.86 10.21
C SER A 127 -5.87 1.10 8.80
N ASN A 128 -5.41 0.02 8.16
CA ASN A 128 -5.00 0.00 6.74
C ASN A 128 -6.18 0.33 5.82
N VAL A 129 -7.42 -0.02 6.21
CA VAL A 129 -8.64 0.34 5.48
C VAL A 129 -8.74 1.85 5.36
N THR A 130 -8.62 2.55 6.49
CA THR A 130 -8.72 4.01 6.57
C THR A 130 -7.53 4.69 5.90
N THR A 131 -6.32 4.17 6.09
CA THR A 131 -5.12 4.65 5.40
C THR A 131 -5.27 4.53 3.87
N ASN A 132 -5.81 3.42 3.38
CA ASN A 132 -6.06 3.24 1.95
C ASN A 132 -7.17 4.17 1.46
N TRP A 133 -8.23 4.37 2.26
CA TRP A 133 -9.31 5.31 1.94
C TRP A 133 -8.76 6.72 1.72
N VAL A 134 -7.88 7.21 2.60
CA VAL A 134 -7.25 8.53 2.45
C VAL A 134 -6.51 8.63 1.13
N LYS A 135 -5.66 7.66 0.80
CA LYS A 135 -4.86 7.66 -0.44
C LYS A 135 -5.74 7.60 -1.69
N ASP A 136 -6.70 6.68 -1.71
CA ASP A 136 -7.59 6.46 -2.85
C ASP A 136 -8.51 7.66 -3.07
N TRP A 137 -9.11 8.19 -2.01
CA TRP A 137 -10.04 9.31 -2.12
C TRP A 137 -9.33 10.62 -2.44
N SER A 138 -8.17 10.91 -1.84
CA SER A 138 -7.38 12.11 -2.17
C SER A 138 -6.99 12.14 -3.64
N SER A 139 -6.60 10.99 -4.21
CA SER A 139 -6.31 10.89 -5.65
C SER A 139 -7.55 11.10 -6.51
N LYS A 140 -8.66 10.42 -6.20
CA LYS A 140 -9.91 10.53 -6.97
C LYS A 140 -10.51 11.94 -6.91
N LEU A 141 -10.47 12.58 -5.74
CA LEU A 141 -10.96 13.93 -5.56
C LEU A 141 -10.13 14.92 -6.37
N ALA A 142 -8.79 14.79 -6.35
CA ALA A 142 -7.91 15.59 -7.18
C ALA A 142 -8.20 15.41 -8.68
N ASP A 143 -8.46 14.17 -9.13
CA ASP A 143 -8.86 13.90 -10.51
C ASP A 143 -10.21 14.53 -10.87
N ILE A 144 -11.22 14.42 -9.98
CA ILE A 144 -12.54 15.05 -10.17
C ILE A 144 -12.40 16.57 -10.29
N MET A 145 -11.60 17.19 -9.41
CA MET A 145 -11.40 18.64 -9.42
C MET A 145 -10.67 19.12 -10.68
N ARG A 146 -9.63 18.41 -11.12
CA ARG A 146 -8.94 18.71 -12.39
C ARG A 146 -9.90 18.62 -13.57
N LEU A 147 -10.65 17.51 -13.68
CA LEU A 147 -11.58 17.30 -14.80
C LEU A 147 -12.64 18.41 -14.86
N ASN A 148 -13.21 18.79 -13.72
CA ASN A 148 -14.15 19.89 -13.67
C ASN A 148 -13.51 21.22 -14.13
N SER A 149 -12.30 21.53 -13.68
CA SER A 149 -11.57 22.74 -14.10
C SER A 149 -11.32 22.75 -15.62
N HIS A 150 -10.89 21.62 -16.17
CA HIS A 150 -10.62 21.47 -17.61
C HIS A 150 -11.90 21.59 -18.44
N ASP A 151 -12.99 20.92 -18.04
CA ASP A 151 -14.28 20.98 -18.73
C ASP A 151 -14.85 22.41 -18.73
N GLU A 152 -14.70 23.14 -17.63
CA GLU A 152 -15.12 24.53 -17.52
C GLU A 152 -14.37 25.44 -18.52
N ILE A 153 -13.05 25.29 -18.63
CA ILE A 153 -12.21 26.05 -19.57
C ILE A 153 -12.51 25.67 -21.02
N GLU A 154 -12.72 24.38 -21.28
CA GLU A 154 -13.07 23.88 -22.62
C GLU A 154 -14.42 24.44 -23.10
N ASN A 155 -15.39 24.60 -22.19
CA ASN A 155 -16.65 25.27 -22.51
C ASN A 155 -16.47 26.75 -22.86
N ILE A 156 -15.59 27.48 -22.15
CA ILE A 156 -15.25 28.88 -22.50
C ILE A 156 -14.59 28.94 -23.88
N LEU A 157 -13.66 28.02 -24.15
CA LEU A 157 -12.93 27.92 -25.42
C LEU A 157 -13.91 27.70 -26.58
N ILE A 158 -14.80 26.72 -26.48
CA ILE A 158 -15.82 26.42 -27.49
C ILE A 158 -16.72 27.63 -27.75
N ASN A 159 -17.12 28.35 -26.70
CA ASN A 159 -17.95 29.54 -26.84
C ASN A 159 -17.22 30.69 -27.54
N ASN A 160 -15.92 30.87 -27.28
CA ASN A 160 -15.11 31.90 -27.94
C ASN A 160 -14.84 31.57 -29.40
N LEU A 161 -14.56 30.30 -29.73
CA LEU A 161 -14.42 29.84 -31.11
C LEU A 161 -15.70 30.10 -31.93
N LYS A 162 -16.89 29.81 -31.36
CA LYS A 162 -18.18 30.08 -32.02
C LYS A 162 -18.42 31.57 -32.30
N LYS A 163 -17.88 32.47 -31.46
CA LYS A 163 -18.00 33.93 -31.63
C LYS A 163 -16.97 34.50 -32.59
N GLY A 164 -15.95 33.72 -32.99
CA GLY A 164 -14.79 34.24 -33.71
C GLY A 164 -13.91 35.16 -32.85
N SER A 165 -13.90 34.95 -31.54
CA SER A 165 -13.10 35.71 -30.59
C SER A 165 -11.61 35.37 -30.70
N GLY A 166 -10.73 36.31 -30.37
CA GLY A 166 -9.28 36.09 -30.29
C GLY A 166 -8.81 35.63 -28.92
N ILE A 167 -7.49 35.42 -28.80
CA ILE A 167 -6.81 35.10 -27.54
C ILE A 167 -7.11 36.13 -26.42
N PRO A 168 -7.10 37.46 -26.67
CA PRO A 168 -7.36 38.44 -25.60
C PRO A 168 -8.77 38.34 -25.01
N GLU A 169 -9.79 38.12 -25.84
CA GLU A 169 -11.17 37.89 -25.39
C GLU A 169 -11.29 36.57 -24.63
N PHE A 170 -10.63 35.50 -25.09
CA PHE A 170 -10.64 34.22 -24.40
C PHE A 170 -10.00 34.29 -23.01
N ILE A 171 -8.85 34.97 -22.87
CA ILE A 171 -8.20 35.22 -21.57
C ILE A 171 -9.12 36.00 -20.65
N ARG A 172 -9.76 37.06 -21.16
CA ARG A 172 -10.70 37.86 -20.39
C ARG A 172 -11.91 37.03 -19.95
N ASP A 173 -12.47 36.21 -20.84
CA ASP A 173 -13.57 35.33 -20.50
C ASP A 173 -13.16 34.28 -19.45
N ILE A 174 -11.93 33.75 -19.46
CA ILE A 174 -11.42 32.90 -18.37
C ILE A 174 -11.41 33.66 -17.05
N GLN A 175 -10.86 34.88 -17.03
CA GLN A 175 -10.74 35.72 -15.83
C GLN A 175 -12.11 36.15 -15.27
N ASP A 176 -13.06 36.49 -16.15
CA ASP A 176 -14.37 37.06 -15.80
C ASP A 176 -15.46 35.98 -15.60
N SER A 177 -15.22 34.74 -15.98
CA SER A 177 -16.21 33.66 -15.96
C SER A 177 -16.76 33.28 -14.59
N GLY A 178 -16.11 33.69 -13.50
CA GLY A 178 -16.42 33.18 -12.16
C GLY A 178 -16.07 31.70 -11.96
N ILE A 179 -15.56 31.01 -12.99
CA ILE A 179 -14.93 29.68 -12.90
C ILE A 179 -13.67 29.76 -11.99
N ARG A 180 -13.13 30.97 -11.81
CA ARG A 180 -12.00 31.32 -10.96
C ARG A 180 -12.41 32.04 -9.68
N ASP A 181 -13.57 31.73 -9.10
CA ASP A 181 -13.74 31.99 -7.65
C ASP A 181 -13.06 30.84 -6.89
N GLU A 182 -11.72 30.82 -6.92
CA GLU A 182 -10.94 29.71 -6.36
C GLU A 182 -11.24 29.55 -4.87
N HIS A 183 -11.45 30.65 -4.16
CA HIS A 183 -11.82 30.65 -2.75
C HIS A 183 -13.21 30.06 -2.53
N TYR A 184 -14.22 30.44 -3.31
CA TYR A 184 -15.55 29.83 -3.19
C TYR A 184 -15.53 28.33 -3.48
N LYS A 185 -14.84 27.90 -4.55
CA LYS A 185 -14.70 26.48 -4.89
C LYS A 185 -13.95 25.72 -3.80
N ALA A 186 -12.83 26.26 -3.34
CA ALA A 186 -12.04 25.69 -2.26
C ALA A 186 -12.85 25.56 -0.97
N ARG A 187 -13.61 26.59 -0.58
CA ARG A 187 -14.48 26.55 0.60
C ARG A 187 -15.52 25.44 0.50
N ARG A 188 -16.21 25.34 -0.64
CA ARG A 188 -17.26 24.34 -0.87
C ARG A 188 -16.72 22.92 -0.76
N VAL A 189 -15.56 22.66 -1.35
CA VAL A 189 -14.87 21.36 -1.26
C VAL A 189 -14.37 21.12 0.16
N ALA A 190 -13.72 22.09 0.79
CA ALA A 190 -13.20 21.97 2.15
C ALA A 190 -14.30 21.61 3.15
N VAL A 191 -15.43 22.32 3.14
CA VAL A 191 -16.58 22.01 4.02
C VAL A 191 -17.10 20.59 3.75
N THR A 192 -17.34 20.25 2.48
CA THR A 192 -17.91 18.94 2.11
C THR A 192 -17.00 17.79 2.54
N GLU A 193 -15.71 17.92 2.30
CA GLU A 193 -14.77 16.82 2.47
C GLU A 193 -14.24 16.71 3.90
N VAL A 194 -14.18 17.79 4.68
CA VAL A 194 -13.97 17.71 6.14
C VAL A 194 -15.14 16.99 6.81
N LEU A 195 -16.38 17.26 6.40
CA LEU A 195 -17.53 16.51 6.92
C LEU A 195 -17.51 15.04 6.48
N CYS A 196 -17.01 14.74 5.28
CA CYS A 196 -16.76 13.36 4.84
C CYS A 196 -15.70 12.68 5.72
N ALA A 197 -14.58 13.35 5.98
CA ALA A 197 -13.50 12.88 6.85
C ALA A 197 -13.97 12.64 8.29
N HIS A 198 -14.90 13.47 8.80
CA HIS A 198 -15.59 13.23 10.07
C HIS A 198 -16.31 11.88 10.10
N SER A 199 -17.04 11.53 9.04
CA SER A 199 -17.74 10.24 8.97
C SER A 199 -16.77 9.06 8.95
N VAL A 200 -15.63 9.20 8.27
CA VAL A 200 -14.57 8.19 8.25
C VAL A 200 -13.96 8.02 9.64
N ALA A 201 -13.63 9.13 10.30
CA ALA A 201 -13.10 9.12 11.66
C ALA A 201 -14.08 8.53 12.68
N GLN A 202 -15.39 8.80 12.54
CA GLN A 202 -16.44 8.17 13.35
C GLN A 202 -16.47 6.65 13.13
N GLN A 203 -16.47 6.20 11.87
CA GLN A 203 -16.49 4.78 11.56
C GLN A 203 -15.23 4.06 12.06
N GLU A 204 -14.05 4.63 11.85
CA GLU A 204 -12.78 4.10 12.37
C GLU A 204 -12.84 4.01 13.91
N ALA A 205 -13.28 5.07 14.59
CA ALA A 205 -13.40 5.10 16.05
C ALA A 205 -14.35 4.02 16.57
N PHE A 206 -15.48 3.82 15.91
CA PHE A 206 -16.46 2.80 16.30
C PHE A 206 -15.95 1.38 16.05
N MET A 207 -15.22 1.16 14.96
CA MET A 207 -14.61 -0.15 14.66
C MET A 207 -13.47 -0.50 15.62
N GLN A 208 -12.69 0.50 16.06
CA GLN A 208 -11.64 0.31 17.05
C GLN A 208 -12.19 0.14 18.47
N SER A 209 -13.29 0.82 18.81
CA SER A 209 -13.82 0.79 20.18
C SER A 209 -14.45 -0.56 20.51
N PRO A 210 -13.94 -1.32 21.49
CA PRO A 210 -14.51 -2.61 21.86
C PRO A 210 -15.93 -2.47 22.43
N ALA A 211 -16.29 -1.30 22.94
CA ALA A 211 -17.59 -1.01 23.53
C ALA A 211 -18.66 -0.64 22.50
N VAL A 212 -18.32 -0.39 21.23
CA VAL A 212 -19.29 -0.05 20.19
C VAL A 212 -19.56 -1.29 19.34
N LYS A 213 -20.80 -1.81 19.38
CA LYS A 213 -21.20 -2.99 18.59
C LYS A 213 -22.10 -2.63 17.43
N GLU A 214 -22.87 -1.57 17.58
CA GLU A 214 -23.78 -1.06 16.56
C GLU A 214 -23.60 0.43 16.40
N LYS A 215 -24.02 0.93 15.25
CA LYS A 215 -24.06 2.34 14.91
C LYS A 215 -25.45 2.72 14.44
N LYS A 216 -25.84 3.95 14.72
CA LYS A 216 -27.14 4.49 14.38
C LYS A 216 -26.99 5.69 13.45
N TRP A 217 -27.75 5.73 12.37
CA TRP A 217 -27.83 6.91 11.52
C TRP A 217 -28.62 8.00 12.26
N ARG A 218 -28.04 9.18 12.45
CA ARG A 218 -28.73 10.35 13.00
C ARG A 218 -28.83 11.44 11.96
N HIS A 219 -30.06 11.79 11.62
CA HIS A 219 -30.34 13.05 10.95
C HIS A 219 -30.27 14.18 11.99
N THR A 220 -29.50 15.21 11.69
CA THR A 220 -29.15 16.30 12.61
C THR A 220 -29.90 17.60 12.34
N GLY A 221 -30.89 17.59 11.43
CA GLY A 221 -31.56 18.78 10.90
C GLY A 221 -31.89 19.83 11.96
N SER A 222 -31.38 21.05 11.73
CA SER A 222 -31.66 22.26 12.51
C SER A 222 -32.47 23.28 11.67
N TYR A 223 -33.08 24.24 12.38
CA TYR A 223 -34.08 25.21 11.89
C TYR A 223 -33.67 25.92 10.59
N ARG A 224 -34.54 25.87 9.55
CA ARG A 224 -34.47 26.54 8.21
C ARG A 224 -33.86 25.77 7.03
N ASN A 225 -33.49 24.49 7.17
CA ASN A 225 -33.16 23.66 6.00
C ASN A 225 -34.36 22.83 5.53
N GLU A 226 -34.46 22.57 4.22
CA GLU A 226 -35.35 21.55 3.65
C GLU A 226 -34.59 20.21 3.59
N PRO A 227 -34.70 19.35 4.61
CA PRO A 227 -33.98 18.08 4.64
C PRO A 227 -34.43 17.15 3.52
N ARG A 228 -33.50 16.34 3.01
CA ARG A 228 -33.81 15.30 2.03
C ARG A 228 -34.67 14.23 2.70
N LYS A 229 -35.91 14.05 2.23
CA LYS A 229 -36.88 13.08 2.80
C LYS A 229 -36.30 11.66 2.93
N ASN A 230 -35.49 11.22 1.98
CA ASN A 230 -34.85 9.91 2.04
C ASN A 230 -33.79 9.80 3.14
N HIS A 231 -33.10 10.90 3.51
CA HIS A 231 -32.17 10.93 4.66
C HIS A 231 -32.89 11.07 5.99
N GLU A 232 -34.03 11.77 6.04
CA GLU A 232 -34.90 11.79 7.23
C GLU A 232 -35.42 10.38 7.54
N ALA A 233 -35.83 9.64 6.51
CA ALA A 233 -36.28 8.25 6.65
C ALA A 233 -35.18 7.31 7.16
N MET A 234 -33.90 7.66 6.99
CA MET A 234 -32.78 6.91 7.58
C MET A 234 -32.62 7.14 9.07
N ASN A 235 -33.18 8.23 9.61
CA ASN A 235 -32.97 8.61 11.00
C ASN A 235 -33.40 7.49 11.95
N GLY A 236 -32.50 7.09 12.83
CA GLY A 236 -32.73 6.01 13.79
C GLY A 236 -32.44 4.60 13.27
N GLN A 237 -32.08 4.42 11.99
CA GLN A 237 -31.64 3.11 11.49
C GLN A 237 -30.40 2.64 12.27
N ILE A 238 -30.44 1.43 12.83
CA ILE A 238 -29.34 0.82 13.59
C ILE A 238 -28.84 -0.40 12.80
N VAL A 239 -27.52 -0.50 12.68
CA VAL A 239 -26.84 -1.66 12.07
C VAL A 239 -25.61 -2.02 12.90
N PRO A 240 -25.13 -3.28 12.85
CA PRO A 240 -23.82 -3.62 13.39
C PRO A 240 -22.74 -2.69 12.84
N VAL A 241 -21.72 -2.37 13.64
CA VAL A 241 -20.70 -1.38 13.26
C VAL A 241 -19.97 -1.71 11.95
N SER A 242 -19.79 -3.00 11.67
CA SER A 242 -19.15 -3.52 10.46
C SER A 242 -20.06 -3.60 9.23
N GLU A 243 -21.36 -3.35 9.40
CA GLU A 243 -22.35 -3.50 8.34
C GLU A 243 -22.76 -2.11 7.77
N PRO A 244 -23.12 -2.05 6.49
CA PRO A 244 -23.63 -0.83 5.89
C PRO A 244 -25.07 -0.55 6.28
N PHE A 245 -25.47 0.71 6.22
CA PHE A 245 -26.87 1.11 6.21
C PHE A 245 -27.49 0.82 4.85
N LYS A 246 -28.83 0.82 4.76
CA LYS A 246 -29.56 0.76 3.49
C LYS A 246 -30.25 2.09 3.22
N LEU A 247 -29.86 2.77 2.13
CA LEU A 247 -30.42 4.04 1.69
C LEU A 247 -31.08 3.88 0.31
N ILE A 248 -32.33 4.33 0.16
CA ILE A 248 -32.95 4.52 -1.16
C ILE A 248 -32.63 5.96 -1.59
N GLY A 249 -31.84 6.10 -2.66
CA GLY A 249 -31.47 7.40 -3.21
C GLY A 249 -32.66 8.10 -3.86
N LYS A 250 -32.53 9.41 -4.06
CA LYS A 250 -33.51 10.26 -4.76
C LYS A 250 -33.78 9.76 -6.18
N ASN A 251 -32.76 9.19 -6.82
CA ASN A 251 -32.86 8.56 -8.13
C ASN A 251 -33.55 7.17 -8.14
N GLY A 252 -34.04 6.69 -7.00
CA GLY A 252 -34.69 5.39 -6.84
C GLY A 252 -33.74 4.19 -6.67
N SER A 253 -32.43 4.39 -6.80
CA SER A 253 -31.43 3.32 -6.63
C SER A 253 -31.21 3.01 -5.16
N THR A 254 -30.91 1.75 -4.84
CA THR A 254 -30.55 1.34 -3.47
C THR A 254 -29.04 1.40 -3.29
N TYR A 255 -28.59 2.12 -2.27
CA TYR A 255 -27.21 2.26 -1.86
C TYR A 255 -26.99 1.63 -0.48
N TYR A 256 -25.75 1.18 -0.24
CA TYR A 256 -25.34 0.56 1.02
C TYR A 256 -24.18 1.32 1.70
N PRO A 257 -24.37 2.59 2.12
CA PRO A 257 -23.29 3.38 2.70
C PRO A 257 -22.90 2.87 4.07
N MET A 258 -21.60 2.83 4.36
CA MET A 258 -21.08 2.50 5.68
C MET A 258 -21.36 3.62 6.69
N TYR A 259 -21.44 4.87 6.24
CA TYR A 259 -21.67 6.06 7.07
C TYR A 259 -22.26 7.22 6.24
N PRO A 260 -22.77 8.29 6.87
CA PRO A 260 -23.16 9.50 6.15
C PRO A 260 -22.04 10.05 5.28
N ARG A 261 -22.36 10.52 4.07
CA ARG A 261 -21.37 11.04 3.09
C ARG A 261 -20.35 10.02 2.59
N ASP A 262 -20.58 8.71 2.75
CA ASP A 262 -19.75 7.67 2.15
C ASP A 262 -19.57 7.91 0.65
N ILE A 263 -18.33 7.74 0.17
CA ILE A 263 -17.92 8.07 -1.20
C ILE A 263 -18.58 7.22 -2.28
N ILE A 264 -19.22 6.11 -1.90
CA ILE A 264 -20.04 5.30 -2.81
C ILE A 264 -21.35 5.99 -3.21
N LEU A 265 -21.77 6.99 -2.44
CA LEU A 265 -23.01 7.72 -2.69
C LEU A 265 -22.80 8.77 -3.80
N PRO A 266 -23.82 9.03 -4.64
CA PRO A 266 -23.73 10.09 -5.63
C PRO A 266 -23.68 11.47 -4.97
N ALA A 267 -23.17 12.47 -5.69
CA ALA A 267 -22.99 13.84 -5.19
C ALA A 267 -24.28 14.42 -4.56
N GLU A 268 -25.43 14.15 -5.18
CA GLU A 268 -26.75 14.59 -4.71
C GLU A 268 -27.15 14.07 -3.32
N GLU A 269 -26.55 12.96 -2.87
CA GLU A 269 -26.77 12.35 -1.55
C GLU A 269 -25.67 12.70 -0.52
N ARG A 270 -24.56 13.30 -0.94
CA ARG A 270 -23.40 13.59 -0.07
C ARG A 270 -23.22 15.08 0.22
N ILE A 271 -23.30 15.92 -0.81
CA ILE A 271 -23.00 17.35 -0.70
C ILE A 271 -24.01 18.04 0.22
N ASN A 272 -23.57 18.93 1.10
CA ASN A 272 -24.41 19.61 2.11
C ASN A 272 -25.20 18.63 3.02
N CYS A 273 -24.74 17.38 3.17
CA CYS A 273 -25.34 16.46 4.12
C CYS A 273 -24.69 16.66 5.49
N HIS A 274 -25.51 16.85 6.53
CA HIS A 274 -25.08 17.06 7.92
C HIS A 274 -25.35 15.84 8.83
N CYS A 275 -25.90 14.75 8.29
CA CYS A 275 -26.16 13.53 9.06
C CYS A 275 -24.86 12.99 9.69
N ILE A 276 -24.97 12.37 10.86
CA ILE A 276 -23.84 11.77 11.58
C ILE A 276 -24.14 10.33 11.97
N SER A 277 -23.09 9.56 12.25
CA SER A 277 -23.23 8.25 12.89
C SER A 277 -23.14 8.41 14.41
N GLN A 278 -24.04 7.78 15.15
CA GLN A 278 -23.98 7.68 16.60
C GLN A 278 -23.59 6.27 17.04
N PRO A 279 -22.70 6.12 18.03
CA PRO A 279 -22.36 4.81 18.57
C PRO A 279 -23.47 4.29 19.47
N VAL A 280 -23.73 2.98 19.40
CA VAL A 280 -24.54 2.26 20.40
C VAL A 280 -23.56 1.51 21.30
N VAL A 281 -23.40 2.03 22.53
CA VAL A 281 -22.37 1.61 23.47
C VAL A 281 -22.87 0.48 24.38
N ASP A 282 -22.13 -0.62 24.42
CA ASP A 282 -22.30 -1.69 25.39
C ASP A 282 -21.61 -1.30 26.71
N LYS A 283 -22.43 -0.89 27.69
CA LYS A 283 -21.96 -0.47 29.02
C LYS A 283 -21.24 -1.59 29.79
N LYS A 284 -21.45 -2.87 29.45
CA LYS A 284 -20.74 -3.98 30.13
C LYS A 284 -19.25 -3.96 29.80
N ILE A 285 -18.90 -3.64 28.55
CA ILE A 285 -17.51 -3.55 28.10
C ILE A 285 -16.79 -2.39 28.79
N LEU A 286 -17.47 -1.28 29.04
CA LEU A 286 -16.89 -0.15 29.79
C LEU A 286 -16.50 -0.49 31.24
N GLY A 287 -17.07 -1.56 31.81
CA GLY A 287 -16.71 -2.06 33.14
C GLY A 287 -15.44 -2.90 33.18
N MET A 288 -14.85 -3.24 32.02
CA MET A 288 -13.59 -3.99 31.94
C MET A 288 -12.40 -3.09 32.30
N SER A 289 -11.28 -3.71 32.69
CA SER A 289 -10.05 -2.98 32.97
C SER A 289 -9.56 -2.24 31.72
N LEU A 290 -8.84 -1.14 31.92
CA LEU A 290 -8.28 -0.37 30.80
C LEU A 290 -7.36 -1.22 29.91
N GLU A 291 -6.55 -2.07 30.53
CA GLU A 291 -5.61 -2.97 29.83
C GLU A 291 -6.34 -3.97 28.92
N GLU A 292 -7.43 -4.57 29.40
CA GLU A 292 -8.24 -5.46 28.57
C GLU A 292 -8.90 -4.72 27.41
N ARG A 293 -9.41 -3.50 27.63
CA ARG A 293 -10.02 -2.68 26.57
C ARG A 293 -9.00 -2.27 25.51
N GLN A 294 -7.78 -1.89 25.91
CA GLN A 294 -6.66 -1.61 25.00
C GLN A 294 -6.28 -2.84 24.18
N THR A 295 -6.24 -4.02 24.81
CA THR A 295 -5.96 -5.29 24.12
C THR A 295 -7.03 -5.60 23.07
N LEU A 296 -8.30 -5.37 23.39
CA LEU A 296 -9.40 -5.57 22.44
C LEU A 296 -9.39 -4.54 21.29
N GLN A 297 -9.04 -3.28 21.58
CA GLN A 297 -8.86 -2.25 20.56
C GLN A 297 -7.77 -2.65 19.56
N GLN A 298 -6.61 -3.08 20.06
CA GLN A 298 -5.50 -3.52 19.22
C GLN A 298 -5.88 -4.72 18.35
N LYS A 299 -6.58 -5.70 18.93
CA LYS A 299 -7.11 -6.86 18.20
C LYS A 299 -8.13 -6.45 17.11
N ALA A 300 -8.96 -5.44 17.37
CA ALA A 300 -9.89 -4.92 16.37
C ALA A 300 -9.15 -4.33 15.16
N ILE A 301 -8.09 -3.55 15.40
CA ILE A 301 -7.22 -2.99 14.35
C ILE A 301 -6.54 -4.11 13.54
N GLU A 302 -5.98 -5.12 14.22
CA GLU A 302 -5.34 -6.26 13.56
C GLU A 302 -6.31 -7.03 12.67
N ASN A 303 -7.53 -7.28 13.15
CA ASN A 303 -8.57 -7.95 12.35
C ASN A 303 -8.95 -7.12 11.12
N MET A 304 -9.17 -5.80 11.28
CA MET A 304 -9.46 -4.91 10.14
C MET A 304 -8.33 -4.94 9.10
N ASN A 305 -7.08 -4.90 9.55
CA ASN A 305 -5.93 -4.95 8.66
C ASN A 305 -5.84 -6.30 7.94
N VAL A 306 -6.02 -7.42 8.65
CA VAL A 306 -6.03 -8.75 8.04
C VAL A 306 -7.15 -8.87 7.00
N ASP A 307 -8.35 -8.41 7.33
CA ASP A 307 -9.49 -8.45 6.40
C ASP A 307 -9.26 -7.57 5.16
N PHE A 308 -8.68 -6.39 5.34
CA PHE A 308 -8.27 -5.51 4.25
C PHE A 308 -7.23 -6.16 3.34
N GLU A 309 -6.15 -6.70 3.91
CA GLU A 309 -5.11 -7.37 3.12
C GLU A 309 -5.69 -8.56 2.34
N ASN A 310 -6.59 -9.34 2.95
CA ASN A 310 -7.27 -10.43 2.26
C ASN A 310 -8.15 -9.94 1.11
N ALA A 311 -8.92 -8.87 1.32
CA ALA A 311 -9.78 -8.29 0.29
C ALA A 311 -8.96 -7.69 -0.85
N LEU A 312 -7.85 -7.01 -0.53
CA LEU A 312 -6.92 -6.43 -1.49
C LEU A 312 -6.20 -7.53 -2.29
N ASP A 313 -5.73 -8.59 -1.63
CA ASP A 313 -5.14 -9.76 -2.28
C ASP A 313 -6.14 -10.42 -3.23
N ASN A 314 -7.39 -10.63 -2.79
CA ASN A 314 -8.45 -11.16 -3.65
C ASN A 314 -8.74 -10.26 -4.86
N LYS A 315 -8.87 -8.94 -4.66
CA LYS A 315 -9.07 -7.98 -5.75
C LYS A 315 -7.91 -8.01 -6.76
N ASN A 316 -6.68 -8.09 -6.25
CA ASN A 316 -5.47 -8.20 -7.07
C ASN A 316 -5.43 -9.53 -7.84
N LYS A 317 -5.83 -10.64 -7.21
CA LYS A 317 -5.98 -11.95 -7.87
C LYS A 317 -7.02 -11.91 -8.97
N THR A 318 -8.21 -11.36 -8.71
CA THR A 318 -9.27 -11.20 -9.72
C THR A 318 -8.78 -10.36 -10.89
N ARG A 319 -8.13 -9.21 -10.62
CA ARG A 319 -7.55 -8.36 -11.67
C ARG A 319 -6.47 -9.08 -12.49
N ALA A 320 -5.74 -10.01 -11.88
CA ALA A 320 -4.72 -10.82 -12.52
C ALA A 320 -5.26 -12.14 -13.12
N GLY A 321 -6.57 -12.41 -13.07
CA GLY A 321 -7.17 -13.64 -13.57
C GLY A 321 -6.79 -14.92 -12.79
N ILE A 322 -6.37 -14.78 -11.52
CA ILE A 322 -5.91 -15.89 -10.68
C ILE A 322 -7.11 -16.51 -9.93
N ASN A 323 -7.37 -17.80 -10.15
CA ASN A 323 -8.35 -18.58 -9.38
C ASN A 323 -7.62 -19.69 -8.60
N GLU A 324 -7.51 -19.54 -7.28
CA GLU A 324 -6.79 -20.45 -6.37
C GLU A 324 -7.34 -21.89 -6.35
N ASN A 325 -8.63 -22.07 -6.68
CA ASN A 325 -9.24 -23.39 -6.79
C ASN A 325 -8.88 -24.12 -8.10
N THR A 326 -8.20 -23.44 -9.02
CA THR A 326 -7.72 -23.99 -10.29
C THR A 326 -6.22 -23.83 -10.48
N ILE A 327 -5.47 -23.37 -9.47
CA ILE A 327 -4.01 -23.27 -9.58
C ILE A 327 -3.43 -24.68 -9.63
N ARG A 328 -3.05 -25.07 -10.85
CA ARG A 328 -2.37 -26.31 -11.16
C ARG A 328 -0.93 -26.02 -11.53
N CYS A 329 -0.06 -27.01 -11.36
CA CYS A 329 1.35 -26.94 -11.75
C CYS A 329 1.51 -26.47 -13.21
N ASP A 330 0.65 -26.94 -14.11
CA ASP A 330 0.69 -26.56 -15.53
C ASP A 330 0.36 -25.09 -15.75
N TRP A 331 -0.62 -24.54 -15.03
CA TRP A 331 -0.96 -23.11 -15.13
C TRP A 331 0.18 -22.24 -14.59
N LEU A 332 0.79 -22.62 -13.46
CA LEU A 332 1.94 -21.90 -12.91
C LEU A 332 3.10 -21.89 -13.91
N LYS A 333 3.40 -23.03 -14.55
CA LYS A 333 4.49 -23.14 -15.53
C LYS A 333 4.21 -22.37 -16.82
N ASN A 334 2.98 -22.46 -17.35
CA ASN A 334 2.66 -22.01 -18.70
C ASN A 334 2.07 -20.59 -18.77
N SER A 335 1.40 -20.13 -17.71
CA SER A 335 0.61 -18.87 -17.74
C SER A 335 1.20 -17.77 -16.87
N CYS A 336 2.21 -18.05 -16.05
CA CYS A 336 2.88 -17.05 -15.20
C CYS A 336 4.31 -16.79 -15.64
N THR A 337 4.75 -15.54 -15.52
CA THR A 337 6.18 -15.19 -15.53
C THR A 337 6.88 -15.68 -14.25
N ILE A 338 8.21 -15.78 -14.27
CA ILE A 338 9.01 -16.14 -13.09
C ILE A 338 8.72 -15.19 -11.92
N GLU A 339 8.62 -13.88 -12.18
CA GLU A 339 8.33 -12.87 -11.16
C GLU A 339 6.95 -13.06 -10.52
N GLN A 340 5.92 -13.33 -11.34
CA GLN A 340 4.58 -13.63 -10.85
C GLN A 340 4.57 -14.89 -9.98
N ARG A 341 5.31 -15.94 -10.36
CA ARG A 341 5.45 -17.15 -9.54
C ARG A 341 6.18 -16.88 -8.21
N LYS A 342 7.29 -16.12 -8.24
CA LYS A 342 8.00 -15.71 -7.01
C LYS A 342 7.06 -14.96 -6.06
N LYS A 343 6.27 -14.02 -6.59
CA LYS A 343 5.25 -13.28 -5.83
C LYS A 343 4.15 -14.20 -5.27
N TYR A 344 3.68 -15.15 -6.07
CA TYR A 344 2.65 -16.11 -5.66
C TYR A 344 3.07 -16.97 -4.46
N PHE A 345 4.29 -17.51 -4.48
CA PHE A 345 4.81 -18.36 -3.39
C PHE A 345 5.20 -17.59 -2.12
N LYS A 346 5.24 -16.25 -2.19
CA LYS A 346 5.49 -15.31 -1.06
C LYS A 346 6.82 -15.58 -0.32
N SER A 347 7.70 -16.40 -0.87
CA SER A 347 8.96 -16.84 -0.25
C SER A 347 9.84 -17.54 -1.30
N ASP A 348 11.12 -17.16 -1.36
CA ASP A 348 12.12 -17.82 -2.20
C ASP A 348 12.24 -19.31 -1.89
N ALA A 349 12.08 -19.70 -0.63
CA ALA A 349 12.18 -21.08 -0.19
C ALA A 349 11.05 -21.95 -0.75
N ARG A 350 9.81 -21.43 -0.76
CA ARG A 350 8.66 -22.13 -1.38
C ARG A 350 8.74 -22.13 -2.89
N TRP A 351 9.17 -21.01 -3.48
CA TRP A 351 9.41 -20.92 -4.91
C TRP A 351 10.47 -21.93 -5.37
N ALA A 352 11.55 -22.11 -4.60
CA ALA A 352 12.59 -23.09 -4.88
C ALA A 352 12.06 -24.52 -4.86
N LEU A 353 11.12 -24.89 -3.97
CA LEU A 353 10.48 -26.22 -4.01
C LEU A 353 9.80 -26.48 -5.36
N PHE A 354 9.14 -25.46 -5.92
CA PHE A 354 8.44 -25.58 -7.19
C PHE A 354 9.41 -25.67 -8.37
N GLU A 355 10.30 -24.69 -8.52
CA GLU A 355 11.21 -24.62 -9.68
C GLU A 355 12.30 -25.69 -9.68
N SER A 356 12.71 -26.17 -8.50
CA SER A 356 13.69 -27.26 -8.41
C SER A 356 13.15 -28.62 -8.86
N GLY A 357 11.82 -28.75 -9.02
CA GLY A 357 11.18 -30.02 -9.37
C GLY A 357 10.88 -30.94 -8.18
N VAL A 358 10.98 -30.44 -6.94
CA VAL A 358 10.45 -31.15 -5.75
C VAL A 358 8.93 -31.26 -5.85
N ILE A 359 8.26 -30.20 -6.30
CA ILE A 359 6.83 -30.21 -6.59
C ILE A 359 6.62 -30.64 -8.05
N LYS A 360 6.20 -31.88 -8.27
CA LYS A 360 6.13 -32.47 -9.62
C LYS A 360 4.74 -32.34 -10.23
N ASN A 361 3.71 -32.45 -9.40
CA ASN A 361 2.31 -32.49 -9.82
C ASN A 361 1.41 -31.73 -8.83
N ASP A 362 0.12 -31.66 -9.15
CA ASP A 362 -0.86 -30.93 -8.34
C ASP A 362 -1.00 -31.52 -6.93
N ALA A 363 -0.82 -32.84 -6.75
CA ALA A 363 -0.87 -33.46 -5.42
C ALA A 363 0.30 -33.01 -4.54
N ASP A 364 1.51 -32.87 -5.10
CA ASP A 364 2.65 -32.28 -4.39
C ASP A 364 2.41 -30.81 -4.07
N LEU A 365 1.79 -30.07 -5.00
CA LEU A 365 1.45 -28.65 -4.81
C LEU A 365 0.44 -28.49 -3.66
N GLU A 366 -0.56 -29.36 -3.57
CA GLU A 366 -1.54 -29.38 -2.47
C GLU A 366 -0.88 -29.56 -1.10
N ARG A 367 0.24 -30.30 -1.02
CA ARG A 367 0.98 -30.46 0.25
C ARG A 367 1.50 -29.15 0.82
N LEU A 368 1.67 -28.12 -0.02
CA LEU A 368 2.10 -26.79 0.42
C LEU A 368 1.03 -26.01 1.16
N TYR A 369 -0.22 -26.46 1.14
CA TYR A 369 -1.35 -25.76 1.73
C TYR A 369 -1.94 -26.51 2.93
N LYS A 370 -2.67 -25.75 3.75
CA LYS A 370 -3.56 -26.24 4.79
C LYS A 370 -4.88 -25.51 4.71
N ILE A 371 -5.93 -26.09 5.30
CA ILE A 371 -7.18 -25.40 5.53
C ILE A 371 -7.09 -24.69 6.89
N SER A 372 -7.18 -23.37 6.87
CA SER A 372 -7.29 -22.53 8.07
C SER A 372 -8.76 -22.21 8.31
N THR A 373 -9.23 -22.53 9.52
CA THR A 373 -10.52 -22.13 10.04
C THR A 373 -10.36 -20.86 10.87
N ALA A 374 -10.93 -19.76 10.39
CA ALA A 374 -11.03 -18.51 11.15
C ALA A 374 -12.52 -18.20 11.33
N GLY A 375 -13.05 -18.48 12.53
CA GLY A 375 -14.49 -18.47 12.77
C GLY A 375 -15.23 -19.52 11.93
N ASN A 376 -16.34 -19.13 11.30
CA ASN A 376 -17.16 -20.02 10.45
C ASN A 376 -16.66 -20.16 9.00
N ARG A 377 -15.48 -19.59 8.65
CA ARG A 377 -14.95 -19.62 7.29
C ARG A 377 -13.73 -20.54 7.19
N GLN A 378 -13.74 -21.44 6.21
CA GLN A 378 -12.61 -22.30 5.83
C GLN A 378 -11.88 -21.68 4.64
N ARG A 379 -10.55 -21.53 4.74
CA ARG A 379 -9.71 -21.01 3.64
C ARG A 379 -8.47 -21.86 3.42
N LYS A 380 -8.07 -22.03 2.17
CA LYS A 380 -6.80 -22.66 1.79
C LYS A 380 -5.68 -21.63 1.94
N VAL A 381 -4.66 -21.92 2.73
CA VAL A 381 -3.51 -21.04 2.98
C VAL A 381 -2.22 -21.85 2.91
N PHE A 382 -1.10 -21.20 2.58
CA PHE A 382 0.21 -21.87 2.65
C PHE A 382 0.53 -22.32 4.08
N LYS A 383 1.13 -23.50 4.20
CA LYS A 383 1.80 -23.93 5.42
C LYS A 383 3.00 -23.03 5.70
N THR A 384 3.25 -22.81 6.99
CA THR A 384 4.51 -22.23 7.46
C THR A 384 5.67 -23.17 7.11
N LEU A 385 6.91 -22.66 7.04
CA LEU A 385 8.05 -23.51 6.69
C LEU A 385 8.29 -24.61 7.73
N SER A 386 8.05 -24.34 9.01
CA SER A 386 8.07 -25.35 10.08
C SER A 386 6.97 -26.40 9.95
N GLU A 387 5.80 -26.07 9.39
CA GLU A 387 4.76 -27.06 9.08
C GLU A 387 5.16 -27.93 7.89
N LEU A 388 5.79 -27.35 6.85
CA LEU A 388 6.33 -28.12 5.72
C LEU A 388 7.41 -29.09 6.18
N GLU A 389 8.30 -28.66 7.07
CA GLU A 389 9.36 -29.50 7.63
C GLU A 389 8.79 -30.70 8.40
N LYS A 390 7.74 -30.49 9.20
CA LYS A 390 7.01 -31.58 9.88
C LYS A 390 6.37 -32.57 8.91
N ASP A 391 5.99 -32.11 7.73
CA ASP A 391 5.46 -32.95 6.64
C ASP A 391 6.56 -33.58 5.77
N GLY A 392 7.82 -33.48 6.19
CA GLY A 392 8.99 -34.02 5.50
C GLY A 392 9.43 -33.22 4.27
N ILE A 393 8.95 -31.99 4.11
CA ILE A 393 9.36 -31.08 3.03
C ILE A 393 10.35 -30.07 3.61
N ILE A 394 11.63 -30.23 3.30
CA ILE A 394 12.70 -29.40 3.85
C ILE A 394 12.91 -28.19 2.93
N THR A 395 12.92 -26.99 3.52
CA THR A 395 13.17 -25.73 2.79
C THR A 395 14.45 -25.05 3.25
N ILE A 396 15.08 -24.28 2.37
CA ILE A 396 16.30 -23.51 2.68
C ILE A 396 15.91 -22.02 2.79
N GLU A 397 15.92 -21.47 4.02
CA GLU A 397 15.38 -20.13 4.31
C GLU A 397 16.35 -18.98 3.98
N ASN A 398 16.04 -18.21 2.92
CA ASN A 398 16.63 -16.94 2.44
C ASN A 398 17.41 -16.03 3.45
N SER A 399 16.83 -15.83 4.64
CA SER A 399 16.66 -14.46 5.16
C SER A 399 17.09 -14.18 6.61
N ARG A 400 17.87 -15.06 7.27
CA ARG A 400 18.52 -14.74 8.55
C ARG A 400 19.97 -15.24 8.57
N LEU A 401 20.89 -14.36 8.96
CA LEU A 401 22.37 -14.49 8.98
C LEU A 401 22.93 -15.83 9.50
N PRO A 402 24.11 -16.29 9.02
CA PRO A 402 24.57 -16.28 7.65
C PRO A 402 23.88 -17.40 6.89
N HIS A 403 23.13 -16.99 5.88
CA HIS A 403 22.28 -17.83 5.08
C HIS A 403 23.06 -18.96 4.38
N ALA A 404 22.52 -20.19 4.39
CA ALA A 404 23.17 -21.36 3.82
C ALA A 404 23.58 -21.15 2.35
N VAL A 405 22.76 -20.46 1.55
CA VAL A 405 23.11 -20.16 0.15
C VAL A 405 24.23 -19.13 0.07
N THR A 406 24.19 -18.04 0.84
CA THR A 406 25.28 -17.04 0.83
C THR A 406 26.61 -17.64 1.30
N HIS A 407 26.58 -18.47 2.35
CA HIS A 407 27.73 -19.25 2.78
C HIS A 407 28.20 -20.20 1.66
N SER A 408 27.28 -20.83 0.95
CA SER A 408 27.60 -21.72 -0.17
C SER A 408 28.15 -20.99 -1.37
N THR A 409 27.66 -19.80 -1.71
CA THR A 409 28.00 -19.12 -2.96
C THR A 409 29.22 -18.21 -2.82
N VAL A 410 29.25 -17.38 -1.78
CA VAL A 410 30.32 -16.41 -1.51
C VAL A 410 31.35 -16.98 -0.54
N GLY A 411 30.89 -17.66 0.52
CA GLY A 411 31.76 -18.16 1.58
C GLY A 411 31.99 -17.15 2.71
N GLU A 412 32.62 -17.64 3.78
CA GLU A 412 33.02 -16.81 4.92
C GLU A 412 34.51 -16.53 4.86
N TYR A 413 34.93 -15.31 5.20
CA TYR A 413 36.32 -14.90 5.20
C TYR A 413 36.80 -14.58 6.62
N THR A 414 38.08 -14.85 6.89
CA THR A 414 38.72 -14.35 8.11
C THR A 414 39.03 -12.87 7.98
N GLY A 415 39.12 -12.19 9.12
CA GLY A 415 39.68 -10.83 9.17
C GLY A 415 41.14 -10.79 8.70
N ILE A 416 41.58 -9.57 8.38
CA ILE A 416 42.95 -9.24 8.00
C ILE A 416 43.90 -9.55 9.17
N SER A 417 45.09 -10.05 8.87
CA SER A 417 46.13 -10.29 9.87
C SER A 417 47.52 -10.00 9.28
N LYS A 418 48.54 -9.88 10.15
CA LYS A 418 49.93 -9.63 9.72
C LYS A 418 50.42 -10.63 8.67
N ASN A 419 50.03 -11.90 8.78
CA ASN A 419 50.45 -12.97 7.87
C ASN A 419 49.53 -13.12 6.64
N TYR A 420 48.32 -12.55 6.71
CA TYR A 420 47.31 -12.62 5.65
C TYR A 420 46.66 -11.23 5.52
N PRO A 421 47.35 -10.28 4.86
CA PRO A 421 46.91 -8.88 4.78
C PRO A 421 45.57 -8.71 4.05
N ASN A 422 45.16 -9.70 3.27
CA ASN A 422 43.91 -9.73 2.52
C ASN A 422 42.83 -10.62 3.19
N GLY A 423 43.12 -11.18 4.37
CA GLY A 423 42.31 -12.24 4.97
C GLY A 423 42.44 -13.57 4.22
N ARG A 424 41.54 -14.51 4.51
CA ARG A 424 41.51 -15.85 3.90
C ARG A 424 40.08 -16.34 3.77
N LEU A 425 39.78 -17.14 2.75
CA LEU A 425 38.56 -17.94 2.77
C LEU A 425 38.62 -18.94 3.93
N LYS A 426 37.59 -18.91 4.78
CA LYS A 426 37.45 -19.72 6.00
C LYS A 426 36.71 -21.02 5.70
N CYS A 427 35.56 -20.92 5.04
CA CYS A 427 34.67 -22.03 4.69
C CYS A 427 33.64 -21.58 3.65
N GLY A 428 32.99 -22.54 2.99
CA GLY A 428 32.01 -22.28 1.93
C GLY A 428 32.65 -21.79 0.64
N GLY A 429 31.90 -20.99 -0.13
CA GLY A 429 32.42 -20.31 -1.32
C GLY A 429 32.63 -21.25 -2.51
N HIS A 430 31.53 -21.75 -3.05
CA HIS A 430 31.43 -22.75 -4.11
C HIS A 430 30.77 -22.21 -5.39
N SER A 431 30.63 -20.91 -5.58
CA SER A 431 30.09 -20.33 -6.82
C SER A 431 31.06 -19.37 -7.51
N GLN A 432 30.69 -18.84 -8.68
CA GLN A 432 31.45 -17.75 -9.30
C GLN A 432 31.60 -16.53 -8.37
N GLN A 433 30.62 -16.24 -7.51
CA GLN A 433 30.69 -15.10 -6.58
C GLN A 433 31.84 -15.23 -5.58
N CYS A 434 32.21 -16.44 -5.17
CA CYS A 434 33.38 -16.67 -4.33
C CYS A 434 34.67 -16.30 -5.08
N ILE A 435 34.78 -16.70 -6.35
CA ILE A 435 35.93 -16.36 -7.20
C ILE A 435 36.03 -14.85 -7.38
N ASP A 436 34.91 -14.18 -7.70
CA ASP A 436 34.88 -12.73 -7.87
C ASP A 436 35.30 -12.00 -6.57
N GLU A 437 34.89 -12.51 -5.41
CA GLU A 437 35.28 -11.94 -4.11
C GLU A 437 36.75 -12.26 -3.76
N LEU A 438 37.28 -13.41 -4.17
CA LEU A 438 38.71 -13.74 -4.05
C LEU A 438 39.55 -12.79 -4.92
N ASP A 439 39.16 -12.57 -6.16
CA ASP A 439 39.82 -11.62 -7.08
C ASP A 439 39.80 -10.20 -6.50
N LYS A 440 38.64 -9.74 -6.02
CA LYS A 440 38.48 -8.43 -5.38
C LYS A 440 39.35 -8.26 -4.13
N LYS A 441 39.51 -9.32 -3.34
CA LYS A 441 40.38 -9.31 -2.16
C LYS A 441 41.85 -9.56 -2.51
N ASN A 442 42.19 -9.82 -3.76
CA ASN A 442 43.53 -10.22 -4.18
C ASN A 442 44.02 -11.46 -3.38
N ILE A 443 43.16 -12.48 -3.29
CA ILE A 443 43.46 -13.79 -2.72
C ILE A 443 43.57 -14.79 -3.88
N SER A 444 44.75 -15.38 -4.05
CA SER A 444 45.01 -16.33 -5.13
C SER A 444 44.17 -17.61 -5.01
N TYR A 445 43.76 -18.14 -6.16
CA TYR A 445 43.16 -19.46 -6.31
C TYR A 445 43.68 -20.12 -7.60
N VAL A 446 43.48 -21.42 -7.70
CA VAL A 446 43.85 -22.22 -8.88
C VAL A 446 42.67 -23.06 -9.29
N ILE A 447 42.32 -23.07 -10.58
CA ILE A 447 41.39 -24.04 -11.18
C ILE A 447 42.24 -25.17 -11.76
N ASP A 448 42.25 -26.31 -11.09
CA ASP A 448 43.06 -27.48 -11.48
C ASP A 448 42.41 -28.25 -12.64
N LYS A 449 41.08 -28.33 -12.64
CA LYS A 449 40.29 -29.07 -13.64
C LYS A 449 38.90 -28.47 -13.79
N THR A 450 38.37 -28.49 -15.01
CA THR A 450 36.94 -28.26 -15.26
C THR A 450 36.32 -29.56 -15.78
N CYS A 451 35.27 -30.04 -15.11
CA CYS A 451 34.51 -31.22 -15.50
C CYS A 451 33.62 -30.91 -16.72
N ASN A 452 33.18 -31.95 -17.44
CA ASN A 452 32.37 -31.80 -18.65
C ASN A 452 31.04 -31.08 -18.40
N ASN A 453 30.48 -31.22 -17.19
CA ASN A 453 29.25 -30.54 -16.75
C ASN A 453 29.50 -29.10 -16.24
N GLY A 454 30.72 -28.56 -16.39
CA GLY A 454 31.08 -27.20 -16.02
C GLY A 454 31.51 -27.00 -14.56
N VAL A 455 31.44 -28.02 -13.70
CA VAL A 455 31.98 -27.94 -12.34
C VAL A 455 33.49 -27.71 -12.40
N ARG A 456 33.99 -26.79 -11.57
CA ARG A 456 35.40 -26.43 -11.52
C ARG A 456 36.00 -26.95 -10.23
N LEU A 457 37.04 -27.77 -10.35
CA LEU A 457 37.80 -28.30 -9.23
C LEU A 457 39.12 -27.55 -9.15
N GLY A 458 39.50 -27.16 -7.95
CA GLY A 458 40.70 -26.37 -7.73
C GLY A 458 41.11 -26.31 -6.27
N HIS A 459 41.89 -25.29 -5.94
CA HIS A 459 42.35 -25.06 -4.59
C HIS A 459 42.68 -23.58 -4.34
N ILE A 460 42.74 -23.21 -3.07
CA ILE A 460 43.09 -21.86 -2.63
C ILE A 460 44.35 -21.99 -1.76
N PRO A 461 45.54 -21.57 -2.23
CA PRO A 461 46.81 -21.76 -1.50
C PRO A 461 46.78 -21.24 -0.06
N ASP A 462 46.13 -20.09 0.15
CA ASP A 462 46.02 -19.45 1.46
C ASP A 462 44.67 -19.74 2.17
N HIS A 463 43.99 -20.83 1.83
CA HIS A 463 42.74 -21.19 2.52
C HIS A 463 42.96 -21.42 4.02
N LYS A 464 41.99 -21.06 4.88
CA LYS A 464 42.10 -21.28 6.32
C LYS A 464 42.16 -22.78 6.67
N ASP A 465 41.26 -23.57 6.09
CA ASP A 465 41.33 -25.03 6.12
C ASP A 465 42.48 -25.52 5.21
N GLY A 466 43.46 -26.20 5.82
CA GLY A 466 44.64 -26.72 5.13
C GLY A 466 44.33 -27.81 4.08
N ASN A 467 43.21 -28.52 4.20
CA ASN A 467 42.81 -29.51 3.20
C ASN A 467 42.45 -28.85 1.87
N LYS A 468 41.87 -27.64 1.92
CA LYS A 468 41.43 -26.86 0.76
C LYS A 468 42.57 -26.19 -0.04
N ARG A 469 43.82 -26.39 0.42
CA ARG A 469 45.04 -25.91 -0.24
C ARG A 469 45.61 -26.91 -1.25
N LYS A 470 45.10 -28.14 -1.25
CA LYS A 470 45.59 -29.24 -2.11
C LYS A 470 44.83 -29.26 -3.43
N PRO A 471 45.42 -29.69 -4.56
CA PRO A 471 44.72 -29.74 -5.83
C PRO A 471 43.36 -30.47 -5.78
N CYS A 472 42.37 -29.95 -6.49
CA CYS A 472 41.00 -30.46 -6.60
C CYS A 472 40.21 -30.57 -5.26
N SER A 473 40.68 -29.93 -4.19
CA SER A 473 40.04 -30.01 -2.86
C SER A 473 38.93 -28.97 -2.64
N GLN A 474 38.97 -27.86 -3.37
CA GLN A 474 37.89 -26.88 -3.47
C GLN A 474 37.14 -27.10 -4.79
N SER A 475 35.84 -26.91 -4.76
CA SER A 475 34.99 -27.05 -5.93
C SER A 475 34.08 -25.85 -6.05
N TRP A 476 33.84 -25.42 -7.29
CA TRP A 476 32.90 -24.38 -7.64
C TRP A 476 31.91 -24.90 -8.68
N PHE A 477 30.65 -24.48 -8.54
CA PHE A 477 29.59 -24.74 -9.49
C PHE A 477 29.96 -24.18 -10.88
N PRO A 478 29.26 -24.61 -11.94
CA PRO A 478 29.39 -24.00 -13.26
C PRO A 478 29.33 -22.48 -13.17
N LYS A 479 30.12 -21.79 -13.98
CA LYS A 479 30.22 -20.32 -13.95
C LYS A 479 28.87 -19.63 -14.15
N SER A 480 27.94 -20.28 -14.87
CA SER A 480 26.59 -19.78 -15.13
C SER A 480 25.61 -19.94 -13.96
N TRP A 481 25.95 -20.70 -12.91
CA TRP A 481 25.06 -20.90 -11.76
C TRP A 481 25.17 -19.73 -10.79
N ASP A 482 24.05 -19.03 -10.63
CA ASP A 482 23.88 -17.97 -9.63
C ASP A 482 23.37 -18.54 -8.29
N ALA A 483 23.12 -17.66 -7.32
CA ALA A 483 22.63 -18.05 -6.01
C ALA A 483 21.24 -18.70 -6.06
N ASP A 484 20.38 -18.29 -7.00
CA ASP A 484 19.05 -18.86 -7.19
C ASP A 484 19.14 -20.31 -7.69
N GLU A 485 20.04 -20.61 -8.62
CA GLU A 485 20.25 -21.97 -9.12
C GLU A 485 20.87 -22.88 -8.04
N VAL A 486 21.79 -22.36 -7.24
CA VAL A 486 22.34 -23.09 -6.07
C VAL A 486 21.27 -23.38 -5.03
N LEU A 487 20.37 -22.43 -4.75
CA LEU A 487 19.22 -22.62 -3.86
C LEU A 487 18.30 -23.73 -4.36
N LYS A 488 17.94 -23.72 -5.66
CA LYS A 488 17.12 -24.78 -6.28
C LYS A 488 17.81 -26.14 -6.20
N ALA A 489 19.11 -26.20 -6.50
CA ALA A 489 19.89 -27.44 -6.46
C ALA A 489 19.93 -28.05 -5.05
N GLY A 490 20.22 -27.23 -4.03
CA GLY A 490 20.19 -27.68 -2.64
C GLY A 490 18.79 -28.12 -2.19
N THR A 491 17.76 -27.36 -2.58
CA THR A 491 16.36 -27.69 -2.29
C THR A 491 15.93 -29.01 -2.95
N TYR A 492 16.36 -29.28 -4.19
CA TYR A 492 16.12 -30.54 -4.86
C TYR A 492 16.78 -31.70 -4.11
N VAL A 493 18.09 -31.60 -3.86
CA VAL A 493 18.87 -32.70 -3.28
C VAL A 493 18.39 -33.03 -1.88
N ILE A 494 18.13 -32.04 -1.03
CA ILE A 494 17.72 -32.31 0.37
C ILE A 494 16.38 -33.07 0.46
N ASN A 495 15.49 -32.88 -0.52
CA ASN A 495 14.16 -33.50 -0.56
C ASN A 495 14.10 -34.79 -1.39
N THR A 496 15.08 -35.05 -2.26
CA THR A 496 15.05 -36.22 -3.18
C THR A 496 16.18 -37.21 -2.95
N SER A 497 17.23 -36.84 -2.21
CA SER A 497 18.32 -37.75 -1.88
C SER A 497 17.83 -38.90 -1.00
N SER A 498 18.31 -40.11 -1.29
CA SER A 498 18.14 -41.29 -0.42
C SER A 498 19.07 -41.27 0.80
N ASP A 499 20.06 -40.38 0.81
CA ASP A 499 21.01 -40.27 1.92
C ASP A 499 20.32 -39.61 3.12
N SER A 500 20.46 -40.21 4.30
CA SER A 500 19.89 -39.68 5.56
C SER A 500 20.93 -39.08 6.50
N GLY A 501 22.22 -39.13 6.13
CA GLY A 501 23.33 -38.65 6.95
C GLY A 501 23.56 -37.13 6.89
N LEU A 502 24.65 -36.70 7.53
CA LEU A 502 25.12 -35.30 7.53
C LEU A 502 25.34 -34.76 6.11
N PHE A 503 25.84 -35.60 5.21
CA PHE A 503 26.00 -35.27 3.80
C PHE A 503 24.94 -36.00 2.99
N ARG A 504 24.20 -35.24 2.18
CA ARG A 504 23.24 -35.79 1.24
C ARG A 504 23.62 -35.40 -0.17
N PHE A 505 23.65 -36.37 -1.08
CA PHE A 505 24.02 -36.11 -2.46
C PHE A 505 22.88 -36.43 -3.43
N GLY A 506 22.87 -35.71 -4.53
CA GLY A 506 21.95 -35.94 -5.64
C GLY A 506 22.44 -35.27 -6.91
N ILE A 507 21.86 -35.62 -8.04
CA ILE A 507 22.16 -35.00 -9.34
C ILE A 507 21.07 -34.00 -9.67
N TYR A 508 21.45 -32.75 -9.89
CA TYR A 508 20.56 -31.67 -10.31
C TYR A 508 21.18 -30.94 -11.49
N ASN A 509 20.44 -30.79 -12.59
CA ASN A 509 20.90 -30.18 -13.84
C ASN A 509 22.29 -30.68 -14.30
N GLY A 510 22.52 -31.99 -14.21
CA GLY A 510 23.76 -32.64 -14.62
C GLY A 510 24.94 -32.50 -13.65
N VAL A 511 24.77 -31.80 -12.52
CA VAL A 511 25.80 -31.64 -11.48
C VAL A 511 25.49 -32.53 -10.29
N ARG A 512 26.48 -33.28 -9.79
CA ARG A 512 26.35 -33.97 -8.50
C ARG A 512 26.56 -32.94 -7.38
N VAL A 513 25.49 -32.65 -6.65
CA VAL A 513 25.43 -31.64 -5.59
C VAL A 513 25.37 -32.34 -4.24
N GLY A 514 26.20 -31.87 -3.31
CA GLY A 514 26.19 -32.24 -1.90
C GLY A 514 25.54 -31.17 -1.05
N VAL A 515 24.77 -31.60 -0.05
CA VAL A 515 24.14 -30.75 0.96
C VAL A 515 24.60 -31.22 2.34
N VAL A 516 25.11 -30.30 3.15
CA VAL A 516 25.40 -30.53 4.56
C VAL A 516 24.15 -30.22 5.37
N TYR A 517 23.53 -31.25 5.94
CA TYR A 517 22.31 -31.16 6.73
C TYR A 517 22.59 -31.44 8.20
N ASP A 518 22.31 -30.47 9.07
CA ASP A 518 22.46 -30.64 10.51
C ASP A 518 21.18 -31.18 11.14
N ILE A 519 21.21 -32.46 11.49
CA ILE A 519 20.08 -33.19 12.08
C ILE A 519 19.67 -32.59 13.44
N ASN A 520 20.59 -31.96 14.18
CA ASN A 520 20.28 -31.38 15.49
C ASN A 520 19.56 -30.04 15.38
N THR A 521 19.81 -29.28 14.32
CA THR A 521 19.21 -27.96 14.11
C THR A 521 18.12 -27.96 13.04
N GLY A 522 17.92 -29.08 12.32
CA GLY A 522 16.95 -29.21 11.23
C GLY A 522 17.34 -28.46 9.95
N GLY A 523 18.55 -27.88 9.90
CA GLY A 523 18.92 -26.89 8.89
C GLY A 523 19.98 -27.34 7.90
N VAL A 524 19.93 -26.76 6.69
CA VAL A 524 21.02 -26.86 5.69
C VAL A 524 22.12 -25.87 6.04
N LYS A 525 23.37 -26.32 6.09
CA LYS A 525 24.55 -25.47 6.37
C LYS A 525 25.29 -25.03 5.11
N THR A 526 25.48 -25.95 4.17
CA THR A 526 26.27 -25.71 2.95
C THR A 526 25.73 -26.57 1.81
N ILE A 527 25.76 -26.02 0.61
CA ILE A 527 25.44 -26.63 -0.66
C ILE A 527 26.70 -26.51 -1.52
N PHE A 528 27.18 -27.61 -2.08
CA PHE A 528 28.45 -27.61 -2.81
C PHE A 528 28.43 -28.64 -3.94
N PRO A 529 29.18 -28.42 -5.03
CA PRO A 529 29.38 -29.47 -6.01
C PRO A 529 30.35 -30.51 -5.45
N ASP A 530 30.03 -31.78 -5.59
CA ASP A 530 30.92 -32.85 -5.15
C ASP A 530 32.27 -32.77 -5.88
N ASN A 531 33.35 -32.68 -5.11
CA ASN A 531 34.70 -32.60 -5.64
C ASN A 531 35.34 -33.96 -5.88
N VAL A 532 34.69 -35.05 -5.45
CA VAL A 532 35.17 -36.43 -5.64
C VAL A 532 34.55 -37.05 -6.89
N TYR A 533 33.23 -36.94 -7.07
CA TYR A 533 32.51 -37.52 -8.20
C TYR A 533 31.63 -36.48 -8.90
N GLN A 534 31.80 -36.35 -10.21
CA GLN A 534 30.87 -35.63 -11.09
C GLN A 534 30.41 -36.58 -12.22
N PRO A 535 29.12 -36.52 -12.63
CA PRO A 535 28.57 -37.40 -13.66
C PRO A 535 29.23 -37.26 -15.04
#